data_AF-A0A8C0UGR9-F1
#
_entry.id   AF-A0A8C0UGR9-F1
#
_cell.length_a   1.000
_cell.length_b   1.000
_cell.length_c   1.000
_cell.angle_alpha   90.00
_cell.angle_beta   90.00
_cell.angle_gamma   90.00
#
_symmetry.space_group_name_H-M   'P 1'
#
loop_
_entity.id
_entity.type
_entity.pdbx_description
1 polymer ?
#
loop_
_entity_poly.entity_id
_entity_poly.type
_entity_poly.pdbx_seq_one_letter_code
_entity_poly.pdbx_strand_id
1 'polypeptide(L)'
;MFSQCTQDLLKIANLHLRSLNLNRHLQNHRRAFSKSLPACRRKVVVTGIGLVSPLGVGTQFVWKHLLEGGSGITSLDGEEYAGIPCRVAACVPRGNKEGVEECDLQ
;
A
#
# COMPACT_ATOMS: atom_id res chain seq x y z
N MET A 1 10.09 -22.56 54.98
CA MET A 1 9.08 -22.50 53.89
C MET A 1 8.62 -21.07 53.58
N PHE A 2 9.52 -20.07 53.46
CA PHE A 2 9.10 -18.68 53.18
C PHE A 2 9.91 -17.96 52.08
N SER A 3 10.86 -18.65 51.43
CA SER A 3 11.82 -18.00 50.51
C SER A 3 11.44 -17.99 49.03
N GLN A 4 10.46 -18.79 48.60
CA GLN A 4 10.12 -18.89 47.17
C GLN A 4 9.10 -17.83 46.72
N CYS A 5 8.21 -17.38 47.61
CA CYS A 5 7.15 -16.41 47.28
C CYS A 5 7.72 -15.03 46.90
N THR A 6 8.80 -14.60 47.55
CA THR A 6 9.44 -13.31 47.26
C THR A 6 10.25 -13.33 45.96
N GLN A 7 10.80 -14.48 45.57
CA GLN A 7 11.52 -14.62 44.30
C GLN A 7 10.57 -14.60 43.08
N ASP A 8 9.37 -15.16 43.22
CA ASP A 8 8.39 -15.15 42.13
C ASP A 8 7.77 -13.76 41.93
N LEU A 9 7.55 -13.00 43.01
CA LEU A 9 7.12 -11.60 42.92
C LEU A 9 8.17 -10.70 42.25
N LEU A 10 9.46 -10.91 42.52
CA LEU A 10 10.54 -10.17 41.86
C LEU A 10 10.70 -10.54 40.37
N LYS A 11 10.42 -11.80 39.99
CA LYS A 11 10.39 -12.22 38.58
C LYS A 11 9.20 -11.62 37.83
N ILE A 12 8.01 -11.58 38.42
CA ILE A 12 6.82 -10.96 37.83
C ILE A 12 7.05 -9.45 37.62
N ALA A 13 7.65 -8.76 38.60
CA ALA A 13 8.01 -7.35 38.46
C ALA A 13 9.06 -7.12 37.35
N ASN A 14 10.08 -7.96 37.25
CA ASN A 14 11.10 -7.86 36.19
C ASN A 14 10.56 -8.20 34.79
N LEU A 15 9.64 -9.15 34.66
CA LEU A 15 8.99 -9.50 33.39
C LEU A 15 8.09 -8.36 32.91
N HIS A 16 7.41 -7.69 33.84
CA HIS A 16 6.58 -6.52 33.57
C HIS A 16 7.42 -5.29 33.17
N LEU A 17 8.61 -5.11 33.77
CA LEU A 17 9.56 -4.06 33.38
C LEU A 17 10.22 -4.31 32.02
N ARG A 18 10.40 -5.58 31.62
CA ARG A 18 10.90 -5.94 30.27
C ARG A 18 9.84 -5.78 29.18
N SER A 19 8.56 -6.07 29.46
CA SER A 19 7.47 -5.90 28.48
C SER A 19 7.18 -4.42 28.15
N LEU A 20 7.40 -3.53 29.12
CA LEU A 20 7.27 -2.08 28.93
C LEU A 20 8.43 -1.47 28.13
N ASN A 21 9.61 -2.12 28.11
CA ASN A 21 10.75 -1.67 27.31
C ASN A 21 10.65 -2.08 25.84
N LEU A 22 10.05 -3.24 25.52
CA LEU A 22 9.88 -3.71 24.15
C LEU A 22 8.83 -2.90 23.37
N ASN A 23 7.78 -2.43 24.06
CA ASN A 23 6.73 -1.60 23.46
C ASN A 23 7.20 -0.22 22.97
N ARG A 24 8.35 0.26 23.45
CA ARG A 24 8.95 1.52 22.97
C ARG A 24 9.61 1.37 21.61
N HIS A 25 9.99 0.15 21.21
CA HIS A 25 10.72 -0.09 19.97
C HIS A 25 9.81 -0.16 18.73
N LEU A 26 8.55 -0.58 18.90
CA LEU A 26 7.60 -0.71 17.78
C LEU A 26 6.79 0.57 17.47
N GLN A 27 6.86 1.60 18.32
CA GLN A 27 6.13 2.86 18.08
C GLN A 27 6.87 3.85 17.14
N ASN A 28 8.13 3.57 16.78
CA ASN A 28 8.95 4.49 15.98
C ASN A 28 8.73 4.39 14.46
N HIS A 29 8.07 3.35 13.95
CA HIS A 29 7.82 3.24 12.50
C HIS A 29 6.56 3.98 12.00
N ARG A 30 5.80 4.63 12.89
CA ARG A 30 4.59 5.38 12.54
C ARG A 30 4.75 6.90 12.60
N ARG A 31 5.98 7.41 12.51
CA ARG A 31 6.28 8.86 12.57
C ARG A 31 6.95 9.37 11.30
N ALA A 32 6.20 9.46 10.21
CA ALA A 32 6.60 10.25 9.04
C ALA A 32 5.59 11.35 8.65
N PHE A 33 4.43 11.48 9.32
CA PHE A 33 3.42 12.52 8.97
C PHE A 33 2.73 13.19 10.17
N SER A 34 3.36 13.21 11.35
CA SER A 34 2.84 14.05 12.44
C SER A 34 3.98 14.71 13.19
N LYS A 35 4.33 15.93 12.76
CA LYS A 35 4.94 16.91 13.65
C LYS A 35 3.89 17.98 13.94
N SER A 36 3.51 18.03 15.21
CA SER A 36 2.58 18.95 15.85
C SER A 36 3.06 20.41 15.75
N LEU A 37 2.21 21.31 15.23
CA LEU A 37 2.32 22.78 15.33
C LEU A 37 0.89 23.38 15.41
N PRO A 38 0.71 24.59 16.00
CA PRO A 38 -0.40 24.91 16.91
C PRO A 38 -1.76 25.16 16.24
N ALA A 39 -2.81 24.73 16.96
CA ALA A 39 -4.24 25.10 17.04
C ALA A 39 -5.04 25.69 15.86
N CYS A 40 -4.51 25.76 14.64
CA CYS A 40 -5.31 26.03 13.44
C CYS A 40 -5.28 24.80 12.55
N ARG A 41 -6.45 24.18 12.30
CA ARG A 41 -6.57 23.07 11.35
C ARG A 41 -6.16 23.58 9.96
N ARG A 42 -4.95 23.23 9.52
CA ARG A 42 -4.45 23.58 8.18
C ARG A 42 -5.35 22.91 7.14
N LYS A 43 -5.90 23.71 6.23
CA LYS A 43 -6.64 23.21 5.08
C LYS A 43 -5.63 22.69 4.06
N VAL A 44 -5.73 21.41 3.75
CA VAL A 44 -4.94 20.77 2.69
C VAL A 44 -5.91 20.43 1.56
N VAL A 45 -5.55 20.82 0.35
CA VAL A 45 -6.33 20.57 -0.86
C VAL A 45 -5.51 19.80 -1.86
N VAL A 46 -6.17 19.04 -2.73
CA VAL A 46 -5.54 18.39 -3.88
C VAL A 46 -5.50 19.40 -5.02
N THR A 47 -4.31 19.77 -5.48
CA THR A 47 -4.12 20.74 -6.59
C THR A 47 -3.88 20.07 -7.93
N GLY A 48 -3.59 18.77 -7.95
CA GLY A 48 -3.36 18.02 -9.19
C GLY A 48 -3.40 16.52 -8.95
N ILE A 49 -3.85 15.79 -9.98
CA ILE A 49 -3.92 14.33 -10.00
C ILE A 49 -3.39 13.88 -11.36
N GLY A 50 -2.50 12.88 -11.36
CA GLY A 50 -2.05 12.16 -12.55
C GLY A 50 -2.29 10.67 -12.35
N LEU A 51 -2.83 10.00 -13.39
CA LEU A 51 -3.07 8.57 -13.38
C LEU A 51 -2.30 7.86 -14.51
N VAL A 52 -1.65 6.77 -14.14
CA VAL A 52 -1.10 5.74 -15.03
C VAL A 52 -1.70 4.43 -14.56
N SER A 53 -2.57 3.84 -15.36
CA SER A 53 -3.29 2.63 -14.98
C SER A 53 -3.49 1.70 -16.19
N PRO A 54 -3.91 0.46 -15.98
CA PRO A 54 -4.27 -0.44 -17.08
C PRO A 54 -5.46 0.04 -17.92
N LEU A 55 -6.29 0.95 -17.39
CA LEU A 55 -7.33 1.63 -18.15
C LEU A 55 -6.79 2.77 -19.05
N GLY A 56 -5.48 3.04 -19.02
CA GLY A 56 -4.83 4.09 -19.80
C GLY A 56 -4.03 5.09 -18.98
N VAL A 57 -3.52 6.10 -19.68
CA VAL A 57 -2.69 7.18 -19.13
C VAL A 57 -3.44 8.51 -19.24
N GLY A 58 -3.50 9.25 -18.13
CA GLY A 58 -4.17 10.54 -18.05
C GLY A 58 -5.48 10.50 -17.25
N THR A 59 -5.67 11.51 -16.41
CA THR A 59 -6.77 11.56 -15.43
C THR A 59 -8.15 11.57 -16.08
N GLN A 60 -8.37 12.41 -17.10
CA GLN A 60 -9.67 12.51 -17.77
C GLN A 60 -10.02 11.24 -18.55
N PHE A 61 -9.03 10.66 -19.24
CA PHE A 61 -9.20 9.43 -20.02
C PHE A 61 -9.58 8.25 -19.14
N VAL A 62 -8.81 8.02 -18.07
CA VAL A 62 -9.04 6.93 -17.12
C VAL A 62 -10.37 7.11 -16.40
N TRP A 63 -10.71 8.33 -16.00
CA TRP A 63 -11.98 8.59 -15.31
C TRP A 63 -13.20 8.32 -16.20
N LYS A 64 -13.14 8.70 -17.48
CA LYS A 64 -14.19 8.40 -18.46
C LYS A 64 -14.39 6.88 -18.61
N HIS A 65 -13.32 6.13 -18.86
CA HIS A 65 -13.39 4.67 -19.04
C HIS A 65 -13.88 3.98 -17.76
N LEU A 66 -13.47 4.47 -16.59
CA LEU A 66 -13.95 3.95 -15.31
C LEU A 66 -15.46 4.13 -15.15
N LEU A 67 -16.01 5.29 -15.52
CA LEU A 67 -17.45 5.56 -15.47
C LEU A 67 -18.25 4.74 -16.50
N GLU A 68 -17.64 4.41 -17.64
CA GLU A 68 -18.21 3.53 -18.66
C GLU A 68 -18.16 2.04 -18.26
N GLY A 69 -17.52 1.71 -17.14
CA GLY A 69 -17.36 0.33 -16.68
C GLY A 69 -16.28 -0.45 -17.44
N GLY A 70 -15.34 0.25 -18.06
CA GLY A 70 -14.20 -0.35 -18.76
C GLY A 70 -13.30 -1.18 -17.83
N SER A 71 -12.64 -2.17 -18.41
CA SER A 71 -11.68 -3.04 -17.72
C SER A 71 -10.38 -3.10 -18.49
N GLY A 72 -9.25 -2.90 -17.80
CA GLY A 72 -7.91 -3.06 -18.36
C GLY A 72 -7.31 -4.45 -18.15
N ILE A 73 -8.12 -5.42 -17.71
CA ILE A 73 -7.69 -6.80 -17.49
C ILE A 73 -7.75 -7.56 -18.81
N THR A 74 -6.65 -8.20 -19.18
CA THR A 74 -6.50 -9.02 -20.37
C THR A 74 -5.90 -10.39 -20.03
N SER A 75 -6.05 -11.34 -20.96
CA SER A 75 -5.31 -12.60 -20.95
C SER A 75 -3.83 -12.32 -21.20
N LEU A 76 -2.97 -13.07 -20.51
CA LEU A 76 -1.54 -13.14 -20.82
C LEU A 76 -1.32 -14.24 -21.86
N ASP A 77 -0.92 -13.81 -23.04
CA ASP A 77 -0.53 -14.70 -24.13
C ASP A 77 1.01 -14.81 -24.12
N GLY A 78 1.54 -15.99 -24.40
CA GLY A 78 2.99 -16.27 -24.32
C GLY A 78 3.30 -17.67 -23.77
N GLU A 79 4.27 -18.36 -24.38
CA GLU A 79 4.69 -19.69 -23.90
C GLU A 79 5.34 -19.61 -22.51
N GLU A 80 5.89 -18.46 -22.12
CA GLU A 80 6.45 -18.21 -20.80
C GLU A 80 5.39 -18.33 -19.67
N TYR A 81 4.11 -18.14 -19.99
CA TYR A 81 3.01 -18.22 -19.04
C TYR A 81 2.32 -19.59 -19.03
N ALA A 82 2.73 -20.54 -19.89
CA ALA A 82 2.08 -21.84 -20.05
C ALA A 82 2.13 -22.69 -18.75
N GLY A 83 3.18 -22.58 -17.94
CA GLY A 83 3.32 -23.31 -16.69
C GLY A 83 2.60 -22.69 -15.48
N ILE A 84 1.99 -21.51 -15.63
CA ILE A 84 1.45 -20.72 -14.52
C ILE A 84 -0.08 -20.83 -14.49
N PRO A 85 -0.70 -21.10 -13.31
CA PRO A 85 -2.14 -21.27 -13.21
C PRO A 85 -2.93 -19.96 -13.38
N CYS A 86 -2.34 -18.80 -13.07
CA CYS A 86 -2.95 -17.49 -13.30
C CYS A 86 -2.40 -16.90 -14.60
N ARG A 87 -3.28 -16.66 -15.59
CA ARG A 87 -2.93 -16.11 -16.92
C ARG A 87 -3.72 -14.85 -17.27
N VAL A 88 -4.08 -14.07 -16.25
CA VAL A 88 -4.77 -12.80 -16.42
C VAL A 88 -3.97 -11.71 -15.76
N ALA A 89 -3.85 -10.56 -16.41
CA ALA A 89 -3.14 -9.40 -15.89
C ALA A 89 -3.77 -8.11 -16.40
N ALA A 90 -3.39 -7.00 -15.76
CA ALA A 90 -3.80 -5.67 -16.21
C ALA A 90 -2.53 -4.87 -16.50
N CYS A 91 -2.18 -4.77 -17.78
CA CYS A 91 -0.97 -4.13 -18.26
C CYS A 91 -1.25 -2.65 -18.57
N VAL A 92 -0.30 -1.77 -18.26
CA VAL A 92 -0.39 -0.36 -18.68
C VAL A 92 -0.10 -0.30 -20.18
N PRO A 93 -1.00 0.27 -21.00
CA PRO A 93 -0.77 0.36 -22.44
C PRO A 93 0.45 1.23 -22.72
N ARG A 94 1.25 0.81 -23.70
CA ARG A 94 2.49 1.49 -24.08
C ARG A 94 2.23 2.25 -25.37
N GLY A 95 2.34 3.58 -25.31
CA GLY A 95 2.15 4.45 -26.48
C GLY A 95 2.53 5.90 -26.16
N ASN A 96 2.99 6.65 -27.16
CA ASN A 96 3.46 8.04 -26.99
C ASN A 96 2.33 9.09 -27.11
N LYS A 97 1.06 8.67 -27.09
CA LYS A 97 -0.10 9.57 -27.20
C LYS A 97 -1.01 9.39 -25.97
N GLU A 98 -1.80 10.41 -25.67
CA GLU A 98 -2.83 10.31 -24.64
C GLU A 98 -3.93 9.33 -25.08
N GLY A 99 -4.24 8.33 -24.24
CA GLY A 99 -5.36 7.40 -24.48
C GLY A 99 -5.14 6.29 -25.51
N VAL A 100 -3.91 5.78 -25.70
CA VAL A 100 -3.67 4.69 -26.66
C VAL A 100 -4.00 3.33 -26.04
N GLU A 101 -4.93 2.61 -26.67
CA GLU A 101 -5.11 1.16 -26.56
C GLU A 101 -4.25 0.45 -27.61
N GLU A 102 -2.92 0.53 -27.51
CA GLU A 102 -2.06 -0.32 -28.33
C GLU A 102 -1.85 -1.60 -27.52
N CYS A 103 -2.81 -2.51 -27.64
CA CYS A 103 -2.60 -3.92 -27.33
C CYS A 103 -1.64 -4.47 -28.37
N ASP A 104 -0.35 -4.18 -28.24
CA ASP A 104 0.68 -4.95 -28.92
C ASP A 104 0.70 -6.34 -28.27
N LEU A 105 -0.15 -7.22 -28.82
CA LEU A 105 0.03 -8.65 -28.78
C LEU A 105 1.32 -8.95 -29.55
N GLN A 106 2.40 -9.21 -28.80
CA GLN A 106 3.53 -10.01 -29.25
C GLN A 106 3.66 -11.22 -28.34
#